data_AF-A0A1G2G0Z8-F1
#
_entry.id   AF-A0A1G2G0Z8-F1
#
_cell.length_a   1.000
_cell.length_b   1.000
_cell.length_c   1.000
_cell.angle_alpha   90.00
_cell.angle_beta   90.00
_cell.angle_gamma   90.00
#
_symmetry.space_group_name_H-M   'P 1'
#
loop_
_entity.id
_entity.type
_entity.pdbx_description
1 polymer ?
#
loop_
_entity_poly.entity_id
_entity_poly.type
_entity_poly.pdbx_seq_one_letter_code
_entity_poly.pdbx_strand_id
1 'polypeptide(L)'
;MGFLKKVGPEYILRYSLGITYLYSGFDLFRHPTAWYWALPIWVKQLIASLVDINLYLKLQGIAEIILAVLLLSWFLKRVLIKWIALISALELAAILLLAFLPFSQANFLITFRDIGLLGAALSLFVILSKETKPSNGSDIN
;
A
#
# COMPACT_ATOMS: atom_id res chain seq x y z
N MET A 1 -24.76 -5.74 -17.60
CA MET A 1 -23.38 -5.91 -18.14
C MET A 1 -22.68 -4.61 -18.59
N GLY A 2 -23.34 -3.43 -18.63
CA GLY A 2 -22.70 -2.19 -19.11
C GLY A 2 -21.80 -1.43 -18.11
N PHE A 3 -22.03 -1.59 -16.80
CA PHE A 3 -21.28 -0.86 -15.77
C PHE A 3 -19.83 -1.34 -15.61
N LEU A 4 -19.60 -2.67 -15.66
CA LEU A 4 -18.27 -3.27 -15.58
C LEU A 4 -17.36 -2.92 -16.77
N LYS A 5 -17.92 -2.55 -17.93
CA LYS A 5 -17.14 -2.11 -19.10
C LYS A 5 -16.56 -0.70 -18.95
N LYS A 6 -17.06 0.10 -17.99
CA LYS A 6 -16.63 1.50 -17.78
C LYS A 6 -15.57 1.66 -16.70
N VAL A 7 -15.38 0.66 -15.83
CA VAL A 7 -14.40 0.73 -14.74
C VAL A 7 -13.14 0.02 -15.20
N GLY A 8 -12.13 0.79 -15.61
CA GLY A 8 -10.83 0.24 -15.99
C GLY A 8 -10.13 -0.47 -14.81
N PRO A 9 -9.24 -1.44 -15.07
CA PRO A 9 -8.49 -2.15 -14.03
C PRO A 9 -7.77 -1.22 -13.04
N GLU A 10 -7.32 -0.04 -13.50
CA GLU A 10 -6.76 1.01 -12.66
C GLU A 10 -7.66 1.37 -11.47
N TYR A 11 -8.94 1.66 -11.72
CA TYR A 11 -9.86 2.09 -10.67
C TYR A 11 -10.15 0.98 -9.68
N ILE A 12 -10.26 -0.27 -10.15
CA ILE A 12 -10.45 -1.43 -9.27
C ILE A 12 -9.27 -1.55 -8.32
N LEU A 13 -8.03 -1.47 -8.83
CA LEU A 13 -6.82 -1.53 -8.03
C LEU A 13 -6.70 -0.36 -7.05
N ARG A 14 -7.06 0.86 -7.48
CA ARG A 14 -7.06 2.04 -6.61
C ARG A 14 -8.03 1.89 -5.45
N TYR A 15 -9.26 1.47 -5.73
CA TYR A 15 -10.29 1.35 -4.71
C TYR A 15 -10.01 0.20 -3.75
N SER A 16 -9.56 -0.96 -4.25
CA SER A 16 -9.23 -2.09 -3.37
C SER A 16 -8.06 -1.76 -2.46
N LEU A 17 -6.94 -1.25 -3.00
CA LEU A 17 -5.79 -0.82 -2.18
C LEU A 17 -6.18 0.29 -1.20
N GLY A 18 -6.92 1.29 -1.67
CA GLY A 18 -7.36 2.41 -0.84
C GLY A 18 -8.26 1.97 0.32
N ILE A 19 -9.19 1.04 0.10
CA ILE A 19 -10.05 0.48 1.15
C ILE A 19 -9.21 -0.34 2.14
N THR A 20 -8.27 -1.15 1.65
CA THR A 20 -7.38 -1.91 2.53
C THR A 20 -6.58 -1.00 3.44
N TYR A 21 -5.94 0.04 2.90
CA TYR A 21 -5.20 1.02 3.69
C TYR A 21 -6.09 1.81 4.66
N LEU A 22 -7.32 2.14 4.26
CA LEU A 22 -8.24 2.84 5.14
C LEU A 22 -8.59 1.97 6.35
N TYR A 23 -8.85 0.69 6.11
CA TYR A 23 -9.17 -0.28 7.15
C TYR A 23 -7.99 -0.49 8.11
N SER A 24 -6.82 -0.84 7.57
CA SER A 24 -5.62 -1.10 8.39
C SER A 24 -5.16 0.15 9.12
N GLY A 25 -5.14 1.30 8.44
CA GLY A 25 -4.69 2.56 9.03
C GLY A 25 -5.60 3.05 10.14
N PHE A 26 -6.92 2.91 9.98
CA PHE A 26 -7.88 3.26 11.03
C PHE A 26 -7.73 2.37 12.26
N ASP A 27 -7.57 1.06 12.07
CA ASP A 27 -7.40 0.11 13.17
C ASP A 27 -6.06 0.29 13.89
N LEU A 28 -4.97 0.52 13.15
CA LEU A 28 -3.66 0.88 13.70
C LEU A 28 -3.72 2.13 14.57
N PHE A 29 -4.45 3.16 14.12
CA PHE A 29 -4.57 4.40 14.86
C PHE A 29 -5.42 4.25 16.14
N ARG A 30 -6.52 3.51 16.07
CA ARG A 30 -7.47 3.34 17.19
C ARG A 30 -7.03 2.28 18.19
N HIS A 31 -6.45 1.19 17.71
CA HIS A 31 -6.13 -0.02 18.48
C HIS A 31 -4.68 -0.46 18.26
N PRO A 32 -3.67 0.40 18.50
CA PRO A 32 -2.26 0.08 18.18
C PRO A 32 -1.76 -1.18 18.88
N THR A 33 -2.22 -1.47 20.10
CA THR A 33 -1.84 -2.68 20.84
C THR A 33 -2.27 -3.98 20.14
N ALA A 34 -3.34 -3.94 19.34
CA ALA A 34 -3.79 -5.08 18.54
C ALA A 34 -2.83 -5.41 17.39
N TRP A 35 -1.87 -4.53 17.08
CA TRP A 35 -0.90 -4.70 16.00
C TRP A 35 0.51 -5.02 16.49
N TYR A 36 0.71 -5.15 17.79
CA TYR A 36 2.01 -5.50 18.34
C TYR A 36 2.51 -6.84 17.81
N TRP A 37 1.62 -7.80 17.54
CA TRP A 37 2.00 -9.09 16.96
C TRP A 37 2.57 -8.98 15.54
N ALA A 38 2.23 -7.91 14.80
CA ALA A 38 2.66 -7.72 13.42
C ALA A 38 4.11 -7.23 13.31
N LEU A 39 4.68 -6.72 14.41
CA LEU A 39 6.07 -6.31 14.47
C LEU A 39 6.94 -7.50 14.92
N PRO A 40 8.01 -7.87 14.19
CA PRO A 40 9.03 -8.77 14.69
C PRO A 40 9.69 -8.21 15.96
N ILE A 41 10.18 -9.07 16.85
CA ILE A 41 10.76 -8.67 18.14
C ILE A 41 11.92 -7.66 17.96
N TRP A 42 12.80 -7.90 16.99
CA TRP A 42 13.94 -7.03 16.71
C TRP A 42 13.49 -5.64 16.20
N VAL A 43 12.43 -5.59 15.38
CA VAL A 43 11.84 -4.33 14.91
C VAL A 43 11.22 -3.57 16.08
N LYS A 44 10.48 -4.27 16.97
CA LYS A 44 9.92 -3.63 18.19
C LYS A 44 11.02 -3.04 19.05
N GLN A 45 12.12 -3.76 19.26
CA GLN A 45 13.25 -3.28 20.06
C GLN A 45 13.92 -2.05 19.43
N LEU A 46 14.11 -2.06 18.10
CA LEU A 46 14.65 -0.92 17.35
C LEU A 46 13.73 0.29 17.41
N ILE A 47 12.42 0.11 17.28
CA ILE A 47 11.46 1.22 17.40
C ILE A 47 11.46 1.74 18.83
N ALA A 48 11.37 0.85 19.81
CA ALA A 48 11.30 1.22 21.23
C ALA A 48 12.54 1.95 21.74
N SER A 49 13.70 1.82 21.08
CA SER A 49 14.90 2.59 21.41
C SER A 49 14.87 4.03 20.90
N LEU A 50 13.97 4.34 19.94
CA LEU A 50 13.85 5.66 19.32
C LEU A 50 12.55 6.38 19.72
N VAL A 51 11.44 5.64 19.86
CA VAL A 51 10.10 6.19 20.06
C VAL A 51 9.18 5.16 20.75
N ASP A 52 8.13 5.64 21.40
CA ASP A 52 7.07 4.77 21.91
C ASP A 52 6.39 3.96 20.76
N ILE A 53 6.18 2.67 20.98
CA ILE A 53 5.62 1.75 19.97
C ILE A 53 4.18 2.17 19.60
N ASN A 54 3.36 2.61 20.56
CA ASN A 54 2.00 3.05 20.22
C ASN A 54 2.02 4.32 19.39
N LEU A 55 2.92 5.26 19.69
CA LEU A 55 3.11 6.45 18.87
C LEU A 55 3.54 6.07 17.45
N TYR A 56 4.51 5.17 17.30
CA TYR A 56 4.92 4.65 15.98
C TYR A 56 3.74 4.06 15.20
N LEU A 57 2.97 3.15 15.82
CA LEU A 57 1.83 2.50 15.15
C LEU A 57 0.71 3.48 14.81
N LYS A 58 0.47 4.50 15.64
CA LYS A 58 -0.49 5.57 15.32
C LYS A 58 -0.02 6.41 14.14
N LEU A 59 1.27 6.75 14.08
CA LEU A 59 1.84 7.49 12.95
C LEU A 59 1.80 6.67 11.65
N GLN A 60 2.10 5.38 11.73
CA GLN A 60 1.93 4.43 10.63
C GLN A 60 0.46 4.40 10.16
N GLY A 61 -0.49 4.29 11.10
CA GLY A 61 -1.91 4.32 10.77
C GLY A 61 -2.37 5.62 10.11
N ILE A 62 -1.84 6.77 10.55
CA ILE A 62 -2.08 8.07 9.88
C ILE A 62 -1.53 8.08 8.46
N ALA A 63 -0.31 7.57 8.25
CA ALA A 63 0.29 7.48 6.92
C ALA A 63 -0.55 6.61 5.98
N GLU A 64 -1.03 5.46 6.45
CA GLU A 64 -1.92 4.56 5.70
C GLU A 64 -3.26 5.23 5.37
N ILE A 65 -3.87 5.95 6.31
CA ILE A 65 -5.10 6.73 6.05
C ILE A 65 -4.86 7.79 4.97
N ILE A 66 -3.71 8.46 4.98
CA ILE A 66 -3.36 9.44 3.94
C ILE A 66 -3.25 8.75 2.57
N LEU A 67 -2.53 7.62 2.48
CA LEU A 67 -2.44 6.83 1.25
C LEU A 67 -3.81 6.38 0.76
N ALA A 68 -4.68 5.94 1.68
CA ALA A 68 -6.04 5.57 1.37
C ALA A 68 -6.84 6.72 0.75
N VAL A 69 -6.87 7.87 1.42
CA VAL A 69 -7.58 9.07 0.91
C VAL A 69 -7.08 9.45 -0.48
N LEU A 70 -5.77 9.41 -0.69
CA LEU A 70 -5.17 9.71 -1.98
C LEU A 70 -5.56 8.68 -3.06
N LEU A 71 -5.51 7.38 -2.77
CA LEU A 71 -5.91 6.34 -3.72
C LEU A 71 -7.39 6.42 -4.11
N LEU A 72 -8.25 6.67 -3.12
CA LEU A 72 -9.71 6.77 -3.26
C LEU A 72 -10.17 8.08 -3.93
N SER A 73 -9.29 9.10 -4.00
CA SER A 73 -9.61 10.40 -4.60
C SER A 73 -9.67 10.33 -6.13
N TRP A 74 -10.89 10.24 -6.68
CA TRP A 74 -11.13 10.14 -8.13
C TRP A 74 -10.60 11.33 -8.95
N PHE A 75 -10.47 12.51 -8.34
CA PHE A 75 -10.08 13.76 -9.00
C PHE A 75 -8.55 13.99 -9.07
N LEU A 76 -7.73 13.12 -8.49
CA LEU A 76 -6.27 13.30 -8.50
C LEU A 76 -5.66 13.00 -9.88
N LYS A 77 -4.64 13.79 -10.23
CA LYS A 77 -3.85 13.59 -11.46
C LYS A 77 -3.22 12.21 -11.45
N ARG A 78 -3.29 11.50 -12.58
CA ARG A 78 -2.69 10.16 -12.75
C ARG A 78 -1.20 10.09 -12.38
N VAL A 79 -0.43 11.14 -12.65
CA VAL A 79 0.99 11.22 -12.27
C VAL A 79 1.17 11.11 -10.75
N LEU A 80 0.28 11.72 -9.96
CA LEU A 80 0.32 11.60 -8.50
C LEU A 80 -0.04 10.18 -8.07
N ILE A 81 -1.10 9.59 -8.64
CA ILE A 81 -1.50 8.21 -8.34
C ILE A 81 -0.38 7.22 -8.66
N LYS A 82 0.40 7.45 -9.72
CA LYS A 82 1.58 6.65 -10.05
C LYS A 82 2.57 6.63 -8.89
N TRP A 83 2.90 7.79 -8.34
CA TRP A 83 3.83 7.88 -7.22
C TRP A 83 3.24 7.29 -5.94
N ILE A 84 1.95 7.48 -5.68
CA ILE A 84 1.25 6.87 -4.54
C ILE A 84 1.29 5.33 -4.65
N ALA A 85 1.06 4.79 -5.85
CA ALA A 85 1.16 3.35 -6.09
C ALA A 85 2.58 2.82 -5.87
N LEU A 86 3.61 3.58 -6.27
CA LEU A 86 5.01 3.22 -6.00
C LEU A 86 5.32 3.26 -4.50
N ILE A 87 4.90 4.30 -3.79
CA ILE A 87 5.08 4.41 -2.33
C ILE A 87 4.40 3.22 -1.63
N SER A 88 3.17 2.90 -2.03
CA SER A 88 2.41 1.75 -1.51
C SER A 88 3.17 0.43 -1.74
N ALA A 89 3.72 0.23 -2.94
CA ALA A 89 4.51 -0.96 -3.26
C ALA A 89 5.80 -1.03 -2.42
N LEU A 90 6.49 0.10 -2.22
CA LEU A 90 7.70 0.15 -1.40
C LEU A 90 7.41 -0.13 0.08
N GLU A 91 6.33 0.42 0.61
CA GLU A 91 5.87 0.15 1.98
C GLU A 91 5.54 -1.32 2.18
N LEU A 92 4.73 -1.92 1.30
CA LEU A 92 4.39 -3.34 1.37
C LEU A 92 5.61 -4.23 1.20
N ALA A 93 6.55 -3.87 0.32
CA ALA A 93 7.82 -4.56 0.18
C ALA A 93 8.68 -4.46 1.46
N ALA A 94 8.71 -3.29 2.11
CA ALA A 94 9.41 -3.11 3.37
C ALA A 94 8.77 -3.95 4.49
N ILE A 95 7.43 -3.94 4.61
CA ILE A 95 6.71 -4.79 5.58
C ILE A 95 7.03 -6.25 5.33
N LEU A 96 6.97 -6.72 4.07
CA LEU A 96 7.30 -8.10 3.73
C LEU A 96 8.75 -8.45 4.08
N LEU A 97 9.71 -7.59 3.74
CA LEU A 97 11.13 -7.83 4.03
C LEU A 97 11.38 -7.89 5.54
N LEU A 98 10.80 -6.96 6.29
CA LEU A 98 10.96 -6.86 7.74
C LEU A 98 10.23 -8.01 8.46
N ALA A 99 9.01 -8.36 8.02
CA ALA A 99 8.22 -9.45 8.60
C ALA A 99 8.82 -10.82 8.28
N PHE A 100 9.43 -11.01 7.10
CA PHE A 100 9.94 -12.32 6.67
C PHE A 100 11.17 -12.77 7.47
N LEU A 101 11.93 -11.85 8.07
CA LEU A 101 13.15 -12.15 8.81
C LEU A 101 12.98 -11.84 10.31
N PRO A 102 13.07 -12.81 11.24
CA PRO A 102 13.09 -14.25 11.03
C PRO A 102 11.71 -14.82 10.65
N PHE A 103 11.69 -15.92 9.91
CA PHE A 103 10.45 -16.59 9.55
C PHE A 103 9.78 -17.16 10.81
N SER A 104 8.57 -16.69 11.10
CA SER A 104 7.75 -17.19 12.21
C SER A 104 6.31 -17.42 11.74
N GLN A 105 5.57 -18.29 12.42
CA GLN A 105 4.18 -18.60 12.08
C GLN A 105 3.27 -17.35 12.15
N ALA A 106 3.58 -16.40 13.05
CA ALA A 106 2.89 -15.11 13.11
C ALA A 106 3.15 -14.24 11.86
N ASN A 107 4.38 -14.28 11.35
CA ASN A 107 4.79 -13.50 10.17
C ASN A 107 4.24 -14.08 8.85
N PHE A 108 3.84 -15.35 8.84
CA PHE A 108 3.19 -15.98 7.69
C PHE A 108 1.86 -15.31 7.32
N LEU A 109 1.05 -14.93 8.32
CA LEU A 109 -0.24 -14.27 8.10
C LEU A 109 -0.08 -12.91 7.40
N ILE A 110 0.94 -12.15 7.80
CA ILE A 110 1.31 -10.86 7.18
C ILE A 110 1.75 -11.11 5.74
N THR A 111 2.66 -12.08 5.55
CA THR A 111 3.23 -12.41 4.24
C THR A 111 2.16 -12.84 3.23
N PHE A 112 1.23 -13.71 3.66
CA PHE A 112 0.14 -14.21 2.81
C PHE A 112 -0.76 -13.08 2.28
N ARG A 113 -1.11 -12.12 3.14
CA ARG A 113 -1.93 -10.96 2.77
C ARG A 113 -1.15 -10.00 1.88
N ASP A 114 0.06 -9.64 2.30
CA ASP A 114 0.78 -8.49 1.74
C ASP A 114 1.43 -8.80 0.39
N ILE A 115 1.68 -10.06 0.05
CA ILE A 115 2.17 -10.42 -1.29
C ILE A 115 1.14 -10.09 -2.38
N GLY A 116 -0.15 -10.29 -2.10
CA GLY A 116 -1.23 -9.94 -3.04
C GLY A 116 -1.39 -8.43 -3.17
N LEU A 117 -1.32 -7.70 -2.04
CA LEU A 117 -1.37 -6.24 -2.02
C LEU A 117 -0.19 -5.62 -2.76
N LEU A 118 1.02 -6.17 -2.58
CA LEU A 118 2.22 -5.73 -3.29
C LEU A 118 2.03 -5.92 -4.81
N GLY A 119 1.52 -7.09 -5.22
CA GLY A 119 1.20 -7.35 -6.62
C GLY A 119 0.19 -6.35 -7.19
N ALA A 120 -0.84 -6.00 -6.41
CA ALA A 120 -1.82 -4.99 -6.81
C ALA A 120 -1.20 -3.58 -6.95
N ALA A 121 -0.38 -3.16 -5.98
CA ALA A 121 0.30 -1.86 -6.00
C ALA A 121 1.28 -1.74 -7.18
N LEU A 122 2.09 -2.77 -7.42
CA LEU A 122 2.99 -2.84 -8.57
C LEU A 122 2.22 -2.83 -9.90
N SER A 123 1.12 -3.58 -9.99
CA SER A 123 0.28 -3.60 -11.20
C SER A 123 -0.29 -2.21 -11.49
N LEU A 124 -0.79 -1.51 -10.47
CA LEU A 124 -1.29 -0.14 -10.61
C LEU A 124 -0.18 0.81 -11.09
N PHE A 125 1.02 0.71 -10.51
CA PHE A 125 2.18 1.50 -10.94
C PHE A 125 2.55 1.25 -12.41
N VAL A 126 2.56 -0.01 -12.85
CA VAL A 126 2.89 -0.37 -14.24
C VAL A 126 1.85 0.15 -15.22
N ILE A 127 0.55 0.01 -14.90
CA ILE A 127 -0.54 0.52 -15.74
C ILE A 127 -0.39 2.03 -15.94
N LEU A 128 -0.19 2.77 -14.85
CA LEU A 128 -0.04 4.22 -14.88
C LEU A 128 1.25 4.67 -15.57
N SER A 129 2.32 3.87 -15.53
CA SER A 129 3.59 4.17 -16.19
C SER A 129 3.53 4.02 -17.71
N LYS A 130 2.80 2.99 -18.21
CA LYS A 130 2.68 2.73 -19.64
C LYS A 130 1.93 3.83 -20.39
N GLU A 131 0.89 4.40 -19.78
CA GLU A 131 0.08 5.45 -20.41
C GLU A 131 0.71 6.85 -20.37
N THR A 132 1.74 7.07 -19.54
CA THR A 132 2.45 8.37 -19.47
C THR A 132 3.52 8.58 -20.54
N LYS A 133 3.85 7.55 -21.36
CA LYS A 133 4.71 7.78 -22.52
C LYS A 133 3.88 8.49 -23.60
N PRO A 134 4.29 9.68 -24.08
CA PRO A 134 3.68 10.24 -25.27
C PRO A 134 3.91 9.25 -26.41
N SER A 135 2.86 8.91 -27.14
CA SER A 135 3.01 8.32 -28.47
C SER A 135 3.78 9.34 -29.30
N ASN A 136 5.10 9.19 -29.40
CA ASN A 136 5.83 9.87 -30.45
C ASN A 136 5.23 9.38 -31.75
N GLY A 137 4.52 10.27 -32.44
CA GLY A 137 3.97 10.01 -33.75
C GLY A 137 5.09 9.60 -34.68
N SER A 138 5.09 8.32 -35.06
CA SER A 138 5.81 7.82 -36.22
C SER A 138 4.91 6.87 -37.01
N ASP A 139 3.61 7.19 -37.06
CA ASP A 139 2.68 6.67 -38.06
C ASP A 139 2.51 7.73 -39.17
N ILE A 140 3.63 8.11 -39.78
CA ILE A 140 3.64 8.74 -41.11
C ILE A 140 4.84 8.16 -41.87
N ASN A 141 4.57 7.07 -42.60
CA ASN A 141 5.01 6.75 -43.97
C ASN A 141 4.91 5.25 -44.20
#